data_AF-A0A5C7Q465-F1
#
_entry.id   AF-A0A5C7Q465-F1
#
_cell.length_a   1.000
_cell.length_b   1.000
_cell.length_c   1.000
_cell.angle_alpha   90.00
_cell.angle_beta   90.00
_cell.angle_gamma   90.00
#
_symmetry.space_group_name_H-M   'P 1'
#
loop_
_entity.id
_entity.type
_entity.pdbx_description
1 polymer ?
#
loop_
_entity_poly.entity_id
_entity_poly.type
_entity_poly.pdbx_seq_one_letter_code
_entity_poly.pdbx_strand_id
1 'polypeptide(L)'
;MELSELLTRWDSGVGKPYKGSLIDWSAWEESGEVCTMCAQGQVLHTIAGWAPERLRDTKQQEADAATAKLLNISTAHAILLRNVNDKIDGAPSVVLTDPGKVLGSEWSKLLDFWWHLDQMTVGQWDAAWDAARVAAGDVAWAAAWDAARVAARVAAGVAAGAAAYAASEI
;
A
#
# COMPACT_ATOMS: atom_id res chain seq x y z
N MET A 1 -20.37 18.51 -7.96
CA MET A 1 -19.92 18.98 -6.64
C MET A 1 -18.43 19.22 -6.75
N GLU A 2 -17.92 20.28 -6.14
CA GLU A 2 -16.47 20.54 -6.12
C GLU A 2 -15.79 19.68 -5.03
N LEU A 3 -14.50 19.36 -5.21
CA LEU A 3 -13.76 18.56 -4.22
C LEU A 3 -13.77 19.23 -2.84
N SER A 4 -13.58 20.55 -2.78
CA SER A 4 -13.59 21.32 -1.53
C SER A 4 -14.92 21.22 -0.77
N GLU A 5 -16.05 21.17 -1.48
CA GLU A 5 -17.38 20.99 -0.89
C GLU A 5 -17.51 19.59 -0.27
N LEU A 6 -17.02 18.57 -0.98
CA LEU A 6 -17.03 17.19 -0.52
C LEU A 6 -16.16 17.00 0.74
N LEU A 7 -14.96 17.58 0.76
CA LEU A 7 -14.07 17.53 1.92
C LEU A 7 -14.70 18.23 3.14
N THR A 8 -15.31 19.39 2.92
CA THR A 8 -16.05 20.12 3.98
C THR A 8 -17.19 19.28 4.54
N ARG A 9 -17.91 18.57 3.68
CA ARG A 9 -18.98 17.65 4.09
C ARG A 9 -18.43 16.53 4.98
N TRP A 10 -17.33 15.89 4.59
CA TRP A 10 -16.69 14.85 5.42
C TRP A 10 -16.28 15.39 6.79
N ASP A 11 -15.71 16.59 6.84
CA ASP A 11 -15.27 17.24 8.08
C ASP A 11 -16.43 17.64 8.99
N SER A 12 -17.59 18.00 8.42
CA SER A 12 -18.79 18.36 9.18
C SER A 12 -19.43 17.19 9.95
N GLY A 13 -19.07 15.95 9.58
CA GLY A 13 -19.71 14.73 10.09
C GLY A 13 -21.08 14.42 9.48
N VAL A 14 -21.65 15.31 8.66
CA VAL A 14 -22.88 15.06 7.89
C VAL A 14 -22.51 14.33 6.61
N GLY A 15 -23.07 13.13 6.41
CA GLY A 15 -22.79 12.34 5.21
C GLY A 15 -21.37 11.77 5.17
N LYS A 16 -20.84 11.40 6.35
CA LYS A 16 -19.60 10.63 6.46
C LYS A 16 -19.62 9.45 5.50
N PRO A 17 -18.50 9.16 4.84
CA PRO A 17 -18.51 8.06 3.90
C PRO A 17 -18.66 6.71 4.59
N TYR A 18 -19.36 5.83 3.88
CA TYR A 18 -19.51 4.43 4.25
C TYR A 18 -18.15 3.72 4.33
N LYS A 19 -18.07 2.64 5.10
CA LYS A 19 -16.85 1.85 5.29
C LYS A 19 -17.00 0.46 4.68
N GLY A 20 -15.96 -0.03 4.00
CA GLY A 20 -15.81 -1.44 3.62
C GLY A 20 -16.17 -1.80 2.18
N SER A 21 -16.93 -0.98 1.46
CA SER A 21 -17.16 -1.13 0.00
C SER A 21 -17.35 0.23 -0.67
N LEU A 22 -17.29 0.28 -2.00
CA LEU A 22 -17.53 1.52 -2.75
C LEU A 22 -18.93 2.09 -2.52
N ILE A 23 -19.92 1.20 -2.38
CA ILE A 23 -21.31 1.53 -2.11
C ILE A 23 -21.97 0.38 -1.33
N ASP A 24 -22.73 0.72 -0.29
CA ASP A 24 -23.71 -0.15 0.32
C ASP A 24 -24.97 -0.13 -0.55
N TRP A 25 -25.10 -1.13 -1.42
CA TRP A 25 -26.18 -1.15 -2.41
C TRP A 25 -27.57 -1.21 -1.76
N SER A 26 -27.74 -2.00 -0.71
CA SER A 26 -29.02 -2.13 -0.02
C SER A 26 -29.42 -0.80 0.62
N ALA A 27 -28.50 -0.15 1.33
CA ALA A 27 -28.78 1.17 1.93
C ALA A 27 -29.01 2.25 0.88
N TRP A 28 -28.33 2.16 -0.28
CA TRP A 28 -28.56 3.06 -1.41
C TRP A 28 -29.95 2.91 -2.02
N GLU A 29 -30.43 1.68 -2.24
CA GLU A 29 -31.77 1.44 -2.77
C GLU A 29 -32.87 1.99 -1.86
N GLU A 30 -32.64 2.01 -0.55
CA GLU A 30 -33.59 2.55 0.43
C GLU A 30 -33.58 4.08 0.51
N SER A 31 -32.40 4.71 0.43
CA SER A 31 -32.24 6.14 0.76
C SER A 31 -31.85 7.03 -0.42
N GLY A 32 -31.11 6.52 -1.40
CA GLY A 32 -30.48 7.32 -2.44
C GLY A 32 -29.43 8.31 -1.90
N GLU A 33 -28.95 8.12 -0.67
CA GLU A 33 -28.05 9.07 -0.01
C GLU A 33 -26.58 8.73 -0.25
N VAL A 34 -25.77 9.77 -0.52
CA VAL A 34 -24.33 9.62 -0.79
C VAL A 34 -23.53 9.07 0.40
N CYS A 35 -24.08 9.12 1.62
CA CYS A 35 -23.46 8.56 2.82
C CYS A 35 -23.36 7.02 2.79
N THR A 36 -24.09 6.37 1.89
CA THR A 36 -24.00 4.93 1.61
C THR A 36 -22.78 4.57 0.75
N MET A 37 -22.06 5.56 0.22
CA MET A 37 -20.83 5.39 -0.56
C MET A 37 -19.60 5.69 0.29
N CYS A 38 -18.51 4.97 0.08
CA CYS A 38 -17.23 5.28 0.74
C CYS A 38 -16.58 6.54 0.17
N ALA A 39 -15.44 6.96 0.73
CA ALA A 39 -14.75 8.17 0.28
C ALA A 39 -14.49 8.19 -1.22
N GLN A 40 -13.98 7.08 -1.77
CA GLN A 40 -13.76 6.94 -3.21
C GLN A 40 -15.07 6.90 -3.99
N GLY A 41 -16.09 6.19 -3.49
CA GLY A 41 -17.41 6.13 -4.11
C GLY A 41 -18.06 7.51 -4.22
N GLN A 42 -18.00 8.32 -3.16
CA GLN A 42 -18.50 9.69 -3.16
C GLN A 42 -17.72 10.59 -4.12
N VAL A 43 -16.39 10.46 -4.18
CA VAL A 43 -15.56 11.19 -5.15
C VAL A 43 -15.97 10.83 -6.58
N LEU A 44 -16.06 9.53 -6.90
CA LEU A 44 -16.41 9.06 -8.24
C LEU A 44 -17.85 9.42 -8.64
N HIS A 45 -18.80 9.33 -7.71
CA HIS A 45 -20.19 9.69 -7.95
C HIS A 45 -20.38 11.20 -8.12
N THR A 46 -19.94 12.00 -7.14
CA THR A 46 -20.32 13.41 -7.04
C THR A 46 -19.44 14.36 -7.86
N ILE A 47 -18.21 13.93 -8.19
CA ILE A 47 -17.24 14.70 -8.97
C ILE A 47 -17.11 14.13 -10.39
N ALA A 48 -16.90 12.81 -10.54
CA ALA A 48 -16.79 12.18 -11.87
C ALA A 48 -18.13 11.78 -12.50
N GLY A 49 -19.25 11.93 -11.80
CA GLY A 49 -20.58 11.65 -12.33
C GLY A 49 -20.86 10.16 -12.57
N TRP A 50 -20.16 9.25 -11.88
CA TRP A 50 -20.40 7.82 -12.02
C TRP A 50 -21.78 7.44 -11.48
N ALA A 51 -22.53 6.66 -12.26
CA ALA A 51 -23.79 6.11 -11.79
C ALA A 51 -23.56 5.13 -10.61
N PRO A 52 -24.49 5.04 -9.64
CA PRO A 52 -24.40 4.10 -8.51
C PRO A 52 -24.22 2.63 -8.94
N GLU A 53 -24.88 2.21 -10.02
CA GLU A 53 -24.76 0.86 -10.59
C GLU A 53 -23.34 0.58 -11.03
N ARG A 54 -22.68 1.57 -11.64
CA ARG A 54 -21.27 1.47 -12.00
C ARG A 54 -20.41 1.28 -10.75
N LEU A 55 -20.68 2.00 -9.67
CA LEU A 55 -19.93 1.84 -8.42
C LEU A 55 -20.11 0.46 -7.81
N ARG A 56 -21.32 -0.09 -7.84
CA ARG A 56 -21.62 -1.46 -7.38
C ARG A 56 -20.82 -2.50 -8.15
N ASP A 57 -20.74 -2.35 -9.47
CA ASP A 57 -20.16 -3.35 -10.37
C ASP A 57 -18.65 -3.16 -10.61
N THR A 58 -18.08 -2.03 -10.21
CA THR A 58 -16.65 -1.72 -10.42
C THR A 58 -15.76 -2.45 -9.43
N LYS A 59 -14.69 -3.06 -9.95
CA LYS A 59 -13.64 -3.63 -9.10
C LYS A 59 -12.89 -2.54 -8.35
N GLN A 60 -12.54 -2.82 -7.10
CA GLN A 60 -11.82 -1.88 -6.24
C GLN A 60 -10.53 -1.31 -6.89
N GLN A 61 -9.77 -2.13 -7.61
CA GLN A 61 -8.55 -1.70 -8.30
C GLN A 61 -8.82 -0.63 -9.38
N GLU A 62 -9.95 -0.74 -10.09
CA GLU A 62 -10.35 0.24 -11.10
C GLU A 62 -10.84 1.54 -10.46
N ALA A 63 -11.53 1.46 -9.32
CA ALA A 63 -11.92 2.62 -8.54
C ALA A 63 -10.71 3.34 -7.93
N ASP A 64 -9.68 2.61 -7.49
CA ASP A 64 -8.42 3.19 -7.02
C ASP A 64 -7.76 4.01 -8.14
N ALA A 65 -7.59 3.41 -9.32
CA ALA A 65 -6.99 4.07 -10.48
C ALA A 65 -7.84 5.26 -10.99
N ALA A 66 -9.16 5.13 -11.02
CA ALA A 66 -10.07 6.20 -11.43
C ALA A 66 -10.04 7.37 -10.46
N THR A 67 -10.02 7.10 -9.15
CA THR A 67 -9.91 8.14 -8.11
C THR A 67 -8.57 8.84 -8.20
N ALA A 68 -7.48 8.08 -8.33
CA ALA A 68 -6.12 8.61 -8.49
C ALA A 68 -6.03 9.57 -9.68
N LYS A 69 -6.52 9.13 -10.84
CA LYS A 69 -6.58 9.95 -12.05
C LYS A 69 -7.43 11.21 -11.88
N LEU A 70 -8.60 11.09 -11.28
CA LEU A 70 -9.53 12.21 -11.10
C LEU A 70 -8.96 13.28 -10.18
N LEU A 71 -8.34 12.86 -9.07
CA LEU A 71 -7.78 13.76 -8.06
C LEU A 71 -6.34 14.20 -8.38
N ASN A 72 -5.76 13.70 -9.48
CA ASN A 72 -4.36 13.93 -9.86
C ASN A 72 -3.38 13.58 -8.72
N ILE A 73 -3.56 12.40 -8.14
CA ILE A 73 -2.71 11.80 -7.10
C ILE A 73 -2.27 10.40 -7.52
N SER A 74 -1.31 9.80 -6.81
CA SER A 74 -0.88 8.44 -7.12
C SER A 74 -1.94 7.40 -6.75
N THR A 75 -1.89 6.23 -7.38
CA THR A 75 -2.76 5.08 -7.06
C THR A 75 -2.57 4.65 -5.60
N ALA A 76 -1.33 4.67 -5.10
CA ALA A 76 -1.04 4.39 -3.70
C ALA A 76 -1.69 5.42 -2.75
N HIS A 77 -1.73 6.71 -3.12
CA HIS A 77 -2.40 7.75 -2.34
C HIS A 77 -3.93 7.57 -2.35
N ALA A 78 -4.52 7.17 -3.47
CA ALA A 78 -5.94 6.81 -3.53
C ALA A 78 -6.27 5.57 -2.68
N ILE A 79 -5.39 4.58 -2.63
CA ILE A 79 -5.51 3.41 -1.73
C ILE A 79 -5.39 3.83 -0.26
N LEU A 80 -4.50 4.78 0.05
CA LEU A 80 -4.41 5.34 1.40
C LEU A 80 -5.72 6.00 1.82
N LEU A 81 -6.35 6.78 0.93
CA LEU A 81 -7.66 7.39 1.18
C LEU A 81 -8.71 6.34 1.56
N ARG A 82 -8.78 5.23 0.81
CA ARG A 82 -9.66 4.09 1.15
C ARG A 82 -9.32 3.47 2.50
N ASN A 83 -8.04 3.19 2.75
CA ASN A 83 -7.62 2.54 3.98
C ASN A 83 -7.92 3.40 5.22
N VAL A 84 -7.72 4.72 5.13
CA VAL A 84 -8.05 5.65 6.22
C VAL A 84 -9.55 5.71 6.42
N ASN A 85 -10.33 5.82 5.35
CA ASN A 85 -11.80 5.76 5.41
C ASN A 85 -12.31 4.52 6.16
N ASP A 86 -11.78 3.35 5.82
CA ASP A 86 -12.30 2.08 6.36
C ASP A 86 -11.83 1.79 7.79
N LYS A 87 -10.62 2.22 8.15
CA LYS A 87 -9.96 1.77 9.39
C LYS A 87 -9.84 2.82 10.49
N ILE A 88 -9.95 4.10 10.15
CA ILE A 88 -9.72 5.19 11.10
C ILE A 88 -11.02 5.96 11.30
N ASP A 89 -11.35 6.24 12.55
CA ASP A 89 -12.48 7.11 12.87
C ASP A 89 -12.10 8.57 12.66
N GLY A 90 -12.92 9.28 11.89
CA GLY A 90 -12.66 10.66 11.50
C GLY A 90 -13.03 10.88 10.04
N ALA A 91 -12.76 12.09 9.54
CA ALA A 91 -12.94 12.42 8.14
C ALA A 91 -11.70 11.96 7.33
N PRO A 92 -11.88 11.21 6.23
CA PRO A 92 -10.75 10.78 5.40
C PRO A 92 -10.13 11.95 4.59
N SER A 93 -10.72 13.14 4.66
CA SER A 93 -10.24 14.40 4.08
C SER A 93 -8.79 14.71 4.44
N VAL A 94 -8.34 14.36 5.65
CA VAL A 94 -6.97 14.58 6.14
C VAL A 94 -5.91 13.96 5.23
N VAL A 95 -6.24 12.87 4.53
CA VAL A 95 -5.32 12.25 3.55
C VAL A 95 -5.02 13.18 2.39
N LEU A 96 -5.96 14.05 2.02
CA LEU A 96 -5.86 14.96 0.89
C LEU A 96 -5.46 16.37 1.32
N THR A 97 -5.84 16.82 2.53
CA THR A 97 -5.61 18.18 3.01
C THR A 97 -4.34 18.33 3.86
N ASP A 98 -3.98 17.30 4.63
CA ASP A 98 -2.82 17.31 5.53
C ASP A 98 -2.22 15.90 5.67
N PRO A 99 -1.67 15.33 4.58
CA PRO A 99 -1.14 13.97 4.55
C PRO A 99 -0.03 13.72 5.58
N GLY A 100 0.65 14.76 6.07
CA GLY A 100 1.65 14.67 7.12
C GLY A 100 1.12 14.14 8.45
N LYS A 101 -0.17 14.36 8.76
CA LYS A 101 -0.81 13.77 9.95
C LYS A 101 -0.97 12.25 9.86
N VAL A 102 -0.99 11.70 8.64
CA VAL A 102 -1.17 10.28 8.38
C VAL A 102 0.17 9.58 8.12
N LEU A 103 1.06 10.24 7.39
CA LEU A 103 2.30 9.67 6.86
C LEU A 103 3.57 10.13 7.61
N GLY A 104 3.45 11.08 8.53
CA GLY A 104 4.57 11.64 9.29
C GLY A 104 5.34 12.72 8.53
N SER A 105 6.50 13.11 9.06
CA SER A 105 7.27 14.28 8.57
C SER A 105 7.78 14.15 7.14
N GLU A 106 8.00 12.92 6.66
CA GLU A 106 8.55 12.64 5.32
C GLU A 106 7.46 12.39 4.27
N TRP A 107 6.21 12.76 4.57
CA TRP A 107 5.05 12.48 3.71
C TRP A 107 5.25 12.93 2.27
N SER A 108 5.87 14.09 2.03
CA SER A 108 6.05 14.64 0.68
C SER A 108 6.98 13.77 -0.17
N LYS A 109 8.10 13.30 0.41
CA LYS A 109 9.02 12.38 -0.27
C LYS A 109 8.35 11.04 -0.58
N LEU A 110 7.46 10.58 0.30
CA LEU A 110 6.70 9.35 0.08
C LEU A 110 5.68 9.51 -1.06
N LEU A 111 5.00 10.66 -1.15
CA LEU A 111 4.10 10.96 -2.25
C LEU A 111 4.86 11.06 -3.58
N ASP A 112 6.03 11.73 -3.59
CA ASP A 112 6.90 11.81 -4.78
C ASP A 112 7.36 10.41 -5.22
N PHE A 113 7.72 9.56 -4.27
CA PHE A 113 8.11 8.18 -4.53
C PHE A 113 6.95 7.38 -5.14
N TRP A 114 5.74 7.45 -4.56
CA TRP A 114 4.58 6.77 -5.12
C TRP A 114 4.23 7.26 -6.52
N TRP A 115 4.34 8.57 -6.76
CA TRP A 115 4.13 9.14 -8.07
C TRP A 115 5.16 8.64 -9.09
N HIS A 116 6.43 8.52 -8.68
CA HIS A 116 7.46 7.92 -9.52
C HIS A 116 7.13 6.48 -9.91
N LEU A 117 6.64 5.66 -8.97
CA LEU A 117 6.24 4.27 -9.23
C LEU A 117 5.11 4.17 -10.26
N ASP A 118 4.13 5.07 -10.21
CA ASP A 118 3.03 5.11 -11.19
C ASP A 118 3.49 5.47 -12.61
N GLN A 119 4.64 6.14 -12.73
CA GLN A 119 5.23 6.52 -14.03
C GLN A 119 6.21 5.48 -14.58
N MET A 120 6.54 4.44 -13.81
CA MET A 120 7.44 3.40 -14.28
C MET A 120 6.79 2.58 -15.40
N THR A 121 7.54 2.43 -16.49
CA THR A 121 7.18 1.52 -17.58
C THR A 121 7.29 0.06 -17.12
N VAL A 122 6.63 -0.85 -17.85
CA VAL A 122 6.74 -2.30 -17.61
C VAL A 122 8.21 -2.75 -17.59
N GLY A 123 9.03 -2.29 -18.53
CA GLY A 123 10.46 -2.65 -18.56
C GLY A 123 11.26 -2.14 -17.36
N GLN A 124 10.89 -0.98 -16.79
CA GLN A 124 11.51 -0.49 -15.55
C GLN A 124 11.07 -1.31 -14.34
N TRP A 125 9.81 -1.76 -14.31
CA TRP A 125 9.32 -2.68 -13.28
C TRP A 125 9.99 -4.05 -13.36
N ASP A 126 10.14 -4.61 -14.55
CA ASP A 126 10.85 -5.88 -14.77
C ASP A 126 12.31 -5.77 -14.31
N ALA A 127 12.99 -4.69 -14.70
CA ALA A 127 14.37 -4.43 -14.28
C ALA A 127 14.50 -4.27 -12.76
N ALA A 128 13.57 -3.54 -12.11
CA ALA A 128 13.55 -3.40 -10.67
C ALA A 128 13.30 -4.74 -9.97
N TRP A 129 12.41 -5.57 -10.52
CA TRP A 129 12.12 -6.90 -10.01
C TRP A 129 13.33 -7.83 -10.14
N ASP A 130 14.01 -7.83 -11.29
CA ASP A 130 15.21 -8.63 -11.50
C ASP A 130 16.37 -8.17 -10.61
N ALA A 131 16.56 -6.85 -10.45
CA ALA A 131 17.54 -6.31 -9.50
C ALA A 131 17.22 -6.76 -8.06
N ALA A 132 15.95 -6.74 -7.65
CA ALA A 132 15.54 -7.23 -6.34
C ALA A 132 15.79 -8.74 -6.17
N ARG A 133 15.52 -9.55 -7.19
CA ARG A 133 15.84 -10.99 -7.20
C ARG A 133 17.34 -11.24 -7.06
N VAL A 134 18.17 -10.51 -7.82
CA VAL A 134 19.64 -10.64 -7.76
C VAL A 134 20.14 -10.25 -6.37
N ALA A 135 19.69 -9.12 -5.84
CA ALA A 135 20.08 -8.69 -4.49
C ALA A 135 19.67 -9.71 -3.41
N ALA A 136 18.46 -10.27 -3.50
CA ALA A 136 18.02 -11.34 -2.60
C ALA A 136 18.86 -12.61 -2.75
N GLY A 137 19.24 -12.96 -3.99
CA GLY A 137 20.14 -14.07 -4.31
C GLY A 137 21.55 -13.87 -3.74
N ASP A 138 22.10 -12.67 -3.84
CA ASP A 138 23.42 -12.32 -3.31
C ASP A 138 23.45 -12.41 -1.78
N VAL A 139 22.39 -11.93 -1.11
CA VAL A 139 22.23 -12.08 0.34
C VAL A 139 22.13 -13.54 0.74
N ALA A 140 21.33 -14.34 0.02
CA ALA A 140 21.20 -15.77 0.27
C ALA A 140 22.54 -16.52 0.04
N TRP A 141 23.29 -16.14 -1.00
CA TRP A 141 24.60 -16.71 -1.31
C TRP A 141 25.65 -16.34 -0.28
N ALA A 142 25.69 -15.09 0.19
CA ALA A 142 26.56 -14.65 1.27
C ALA A 142 26.27 -15.42 2.56
N ALA A 143 24.99 -15.59 2.93
CA ALA A 143 24.58 -16.37 4.08
C ALA A 143 24.96 -17.86 3.95
N ALA A 144 24.81 -18.44 2.77
CA ALA A 144 25.23 -19.81 2.48
C ALA A 144 26.75 -19.99 2.62
N TRP A 145 27.54 -19.02 2.13
CA TRP A 145 29.01 -19.04 2.27
C TRP A 145 29.47 -18.91 3.72
N ASP A 146 28.82 -18.06 4.51
CA ASP A 146 29.14 -17.94 5.93
C ASP A 146 28.79 -19.21 6.70
N ALA A 147 27.63 -19.83 6.43
CA ALA A 147 27.27 -21.13 6.98
C ALA A 147 28.28 -22.22 6.59
N ALA A 148 28.71 -22.26 5.32
CA ALA A 148 29.73 -23.20 4.85
C ALA A 148 31.09 -23.01 5.54
N ARG A 149 31.53 -21.76 5.78
CA ARG A 149 32.77 -21.49 6.52
C ARG A 149 32.68 -21.91 7.97
N VAL A 150 31.53 -21.69 8.63
CA VAL A 150 31.32 -22.13 10.02
C VAL A 150 31.39 -23.66 10.10
N ALA A 151 30.68 -24.36 9.20
CA ALA A 151 30.73 -25.82 9.14
C ALA A 151 32.15 -26.36 8.91
N ALA A 152 32.91 -25.74 8.00
CA ALA A 152 34.30 -26.12 7.74
C ALA A 152 35.21 -25.93 8.97
N ARG A 153 35.05 -24.84 9.72
CA ARG A 153 35.82 -24.59 10.96
C ARG A 153 35.48 -25.58 12.07
N VAL A 154 34.21 -25.92 12.23
CA VAL A 154 33.76 -26.93 13.19
C VAL A 154 34.38 -28.29 12.85
N ALA A 155 34.31 -28.70 11.58
CA ALA A 155 34.91 -29.96 11.12
C ALA A 155 36.43 -30.00 11.35
N ALA A 156 37.13 -28.91 11.07
CA ALA A 156 38.57 -28.79 11.33
C ALA A 156 38.90 -28.86 12.83
N GLY A 157 38.09 -28.24 13.69
CA GLY A 157 38.23 -28.29 15.14
C GLY A 157 38.02 -29.71 15.70
N VAL A 158 37.01 -30.43 15.20
CA VAL A 158 36.76 -31.83 15.58
C VAL A 158 37.93 -32.73 15.17
N ALA A 159 38.45 -32.56 13.95
CA ALA A 159 39.60 -33.33 13.46
C ALA A 159 40.88 -33.05 14.26
N ALA A 160 41.15 -31.78 14.57
CA ALA A 160 42.30 -31.39 15.40
C ALA A 160 42.19 -31.91 16.84
N GLY A 161 40.98 -31.88 17.42
CA GLY A 161 40.72 -32.45 18.75
C GLY A 161 40.93 -33.97 18.79
N ALA A 162 40.46 -34.68 17.76
CA ALA A 162 40.67 -36.12 17.65
C ALA A 162 42.16 -36.49 17.50
N ALA A 163 42.92 -35.71 16.72
CA ALA A 163 44.36 -35.92 16.56
C ALA A 163 45.15 -35.61 17.85
N ALA A 164 44.80 -34.54 18.56
CA ALA A 164 45.42 -34.19 19.84
C ALA A 164 45.14 -35.24 20.92
N TYR A 165 43.91 -35.76 20.97
CA TYR A 165 43.54 -36.86 21.87
C TYR A 165 44.35 -38.13 21.57
N ALA A 166 44.42 -38.55 20.30
CA ALA A 166 45.21 -39.71 19.89
C ALA A 166 46.71 -39.56 20.18
N ALA A 167 47.26 -38.35 20.08
CA ALA A 167 48.65 -38.08 20.42
C ALA A 167 48.93 -38.06 21.94
N SER A 168 47.90 -37.87 22.78
CA SER A 168 48.01 -37.90 24.24
C SER A 168 47.90 -39.30 24.84
N GLU A 169 47.50 -40.29 24.04
CA GLU A 169 47.41 -41.71 24.43
C GLU A 169 48.67 -42.52 24.05
N ILE A 170 49.74 -41.86 23.58
CA ILE A 170 51.07 -42.43 23.27
C ILE A 170 52.07 -42.01 24.34
#